data_AF-A0A2S4KSB2-F1
#
_entry.id   AF-A0A2S4KSB2-F1
#
_cell.length_a   1.000
_cell.length_b   1.000
_cell.length_c   1.000
_cell.angle_alpha   90.00
_cell.angle_beta   90.00
_cell.angle_gamma   90.00
#
_symmetry.space_group_name_H-M   'P 1'
#
loop_
_entity.id
_entity.type
_entity.pdbx_description
1 polymer ?
#
loop_
_entity_poly.entity_id
_entity_poly.type
_entity_poly.pdbx_seq_one_letter_code
_entity_poly.pdbx_strand_id
1 'polypeptide(L)'
;QLQGYRDRQKALSSIQQHIVKIIGNYYSVIADEHDVATELALLKARVQPTDWAHEQEVLERYYAVFKAPHRPKLNAWIRSWQKVLTEARKLDLPDTKNLRPTRQFLQAVSSINPSFTDYWTNKVEDEGRNGVANW
;
A
#
# COMPACT_ATOMS: atom_id res chain seq x y z
N GLN A 1 -13.06 -9.88 -45.05
CA GLN A 1 -12.54 -9.66 -43.67
C GLN A 1 -13.22 -10.56 -42.63
N LEU A 2 -13.37 -11.87 -42.92
CA LEU A 2 -14.03 -12.82 -42.00
C LEU A 2 -13.05 -13.53 -41.05
N GLN A 3 -11.81 -13.76 -41.49
CA GLN A 3 -10.79 -14.45 -40.71
C GLN A 3 -10.38 -13.64 -39.46
N GLY A 4 -10.03 -12.37 -39.62
CA GLY A 4 -9.65 -11.50 -38.50
C GLY A 4 -10.78 -11.25 -37.49
N TYR A 5 -12.04 -11.35 -37.90
CA TYR A 5 -13.19 -11.29 -36.99
C TYR A 5 -13.29 -12.57 -36.12
N ARG A 6 -13.10 -13.74 -36.73
CA ARG A 6 -13.06 -15.03 -36.01
C ARG A 6 -11.88 -15.11 -35.04
N ASP A 7 -10.72 -14.60 -35.43
CA ASP A 7 -9.53 -14.61 -34.57
C ASP A 7 -9.73 -13.70 -33.35
N ARG A 8 -10.35 -12.53 -33.52
CA ARG A 8 -10.74 -11.64 -32.40
C ARG A 8 -11.75 -12.29 -31.46
N GLN A 9 -12.76 -12.97 -32.00
CA GLN A 9 -13.74 -13.69 -31.18
C GLN A 9 -13.10 -14.80 -30.34
N LYS A 10 -12.18 -15.58 -30.94
CA LYS A 10 -11.42 -16.60 -30.20
C LYS A 10 -10.57 -15.99 -29.08
N ALA A 11 -9.90 -14.86 -29.35
CA ALA A 11 -9.09 -14.18 -28.35
C ALA A 11 -9.95 -13.67 -27.18
N LEU A 12 -11.10 -13.05 -27.46
CA LEU A 12 -12.04 -12.60 -26.42
C LEU A 12 -12.57 -13.75 -25.58
N SER A 13 -12.95 -14.87 -26.20
CA SER A 13 -13.45 -16.04 -25.48
C SER A 13 -12.36 -16.68 -24.59
N SER A 14 -11.10 -16.70 -25.05
CA SER A 14 -9.96 -17.14 -24.24
C SER A 14 -9.75 -16.25 -23.00
N ILE A 15 -9.88 -14.92 -23.17
CA ILE A 15 -9.80 -13.96 -22.06
C ILE A 15 -10.95 -14.21 -21.07
N GLN A 16 -12.18 -14.39 -21.56
CA GLN A 16 -13.36 -14.65 -20.72
C GLN A 16 -13.21 -15.93 -19.90
N GLN A 17 -12.72 -17.02 -20.52
CA GLN A 17 -12.40 -18.27 -19.80
C GLN A 17 -11.33 -18.06 -18.73
N HIS A 18 -10.31 -17.23 -19.01
CA HIS A 18 -9.27 -16.92 -18.06
C HIS A 18 -9.78 -16.08 -16.88
N ILE A 19 -10.65 -15.10 -17.16
CA ILE A 19 -11.34 -14.28 -16.16
C ILE A 19 -12.15 -15.18 -15.23
N VAL A 20 -13.06 -16.00 -15.77
CA VAL A 20 -13.91 -16.93 -15.00
C VAL A 20 -13.09 -17.88 -14.14
N LYS A 21 -11.95 -18.38 -14.66
CA LYS A 21 -11.06 -19.29 -13.92
C LYS A 21 -10.41 -18.64 -12.69
N ILE A 22 -10.07 -17.36 -12.76
CA ILE A 22 -9.30 -16.67 -11.70
C ILE A 22 -10.23 -16.05 -10.66
N ILE A 23 -11.41 -15.59 -11.05
CA ILE A 23 -12.30 -14.84 -10.16
C ILE A 23 -13.09 -15.69 -9.17
N GLY A 24 -13.21 -17.01 -9.38
CA GLY A 24 -13.82 -17.94 -8.41
C GLY A 24 -15.11 -17.42 -7.77
N ASN A 25 -15.03 -16.99 -6.51
CA ASN A 25 -16.14 -16.46 -5.68
C ASN A 25 -16.83 -15.20 -6.22
N TYR A 26 -16.25 -14.49 -7.20
CA TYR A 26 -16.83 -13.26 -7.77
C TYR A 26 -17.61 -13.49 -9.07
N TYR A 27 -17.82 -14.75 -9.49
CA TYR A 27 -18.53 -15.07 -10.74
C TYR A 27 -19.94 -14.46 -10.81
N SER A 28 -20.67 -14.39 -9.68
CA SER A 28 -22.01 -13.79 -9.61
C SER A 28 -22.05 -12.30 -9.99
N VAL A 29 -20.90 -11.61 -9.99
CA VAL A 29 -20.78 -10.18 -10.33
C VAL A 29 -20.89 -9.95 -11.83
N ILE A 30 -20.56 -10.96 -12.64
CA ILE A 30 -20.51 -10.86 -14.11
C ILE A 30 -21.36 -11.92 -14.81
N ALA A 31 -22.17 -12.69 -14.07
CA ALA A 31 -22.84 -13.88 -14.58
C ALA A 31 -23.78 -13.61 -15.77
N ASP A 32 -24.37 -12.41 -15.83
CA ASP A 32 -25.26 -11.98 -16.91
C ASP A 32 -24.59 -11.02 -17.92
N GLU A 33 -23.31 -10.69 -17.72
CA GLU A 33 -22.52 -9.81 -18.61
C GLU A 33 -21.76 -10.64 -19.63
N HIS A 34 -21.71 -10.15 -20.88
CA HIS A 34 -21.12 -10.86 -22.01
C HIS A 34 -20.08 -10.00 -22.76
N ASP A 35 -19.98 -8.71 -22.43
CA ASP A 35 -18.92 -7.82 -22.90
C ASP A 35 -17.72 -7.85 -21.95
N VAL A 36 -16.58 -8.33 -22.46
CA VAL A 36 -15.33 -8.51 -21.69
C VAL A 36 -14.83 -7.21 -21.05
N ALA A 37 -14.99 -6.06 -21.71
CA ALA A 37 -14.54 -4.79 -21.14
C ALA A 37 -15.40 -4.41 -19.92
N THR A 38 -16.71 -4.65 -20.01
CA THR A 38 -17.67 -4.41 -18.93
C THR A 38 -17.49 -5.40 -17.78
N GLU A 39 -17.26 -6.68 -18.06
CA GLU A 39 -16.89 -7.69 -17.05
C GLU A 39 -15.67 -7.24 -16.24
N LEU A 40 -14.60 -6.79 -16.92
CA LEU A 40 -13.39 -6.30 -16.27
C LEU A 40 -13.62 -5.03 -15.44
N ALA A 41 -14.46 -4.11 -15.92
CA ALA A 41 -14.82 -2.90 -15.18
C ALA A 41 -15.63 -3.21 -13.91
N LEU A 42 -16.61 -4.11 -14.00
CA LEU A 42 -17.43 -4.57 -12.87
C LEU A 42 -16.60 -5.33 -11.84
N LEU A 43 -15.74 -6.24 -12.28
CA LEU A 43 -14.80 -6.94 -11.41
C LEU A 43 -13.86 -5.98 -10.72
N LYS A 44 -13.26 -5.04 -11.48
CA LYS A 44 -12.39 -4.00 -10.93
C LYS A 44 -13.13 -3.19 -9.87
N ALA A 45 -14.35 -2.73 -10.13
CA ALA A 45 -15.14 -1.97 -9.16
C ALA A 45 -15.48 -2.80 -7.91
N ARG A 46 -15.70 -4.11 -8.05
CA ARG A 46 -16.05 -5.00 -6.95
C ARG A 46 -14.85 -5.38 -6.08
N VAL A 47 -13.68 -5.59 -6.67
CA VAL A 47 -12.44 -5.96 -5.96
C VAL A 47 -11.58 -4.76 -5.58
N GLN A 48 -11.86 -3.59 -6.15
CA GLN A 48 -11.21 -2.35 -5.75
C GLN A 48 -11.51 -2.16 -4.26
N PRO A 49 -10.47 -2.07 -3.43
CA PRO A 49 -10.65 -1.68 -2.04
C PRO A 49 -11.44 -0.37 -2.03
N THR A 50 -12.54 -0.33 -1.30
CA THR A 50 -13.22 0.94 -1.04
C THR A 50 -12.23 1.92 -0.42
N ASP A 51 -12.40 3.22 -0.62
CA ASP A 51 -11.46 4.22 -0.07
C ASP A 51 -11.22 4.01 1.43
N TRP A 52 -12.27 3.65 2.18
CA TRP A 52 -12.15 3.29 3.60
C TRP A 52 -11.37 1.99 3.84
N ALA A 53 -11.65 0.91 3.09
CA ALA A 53 -10.92 -0.35 3.26
C ALA A 53 -9.44 -0.21 2.88
N HIS A 54 -9.14 0.59 1.85
CA HIS A 54 -7.77 0.93 1.46
C HIS A 54 -7.08 1.73 2.57
N GLU A 55 -7.76 2.73 3.12
CA GLU A 55 -7.25 3.55 4.22
C GLU A 55 -6.94 2.69 5.46
N GLN A 56 -7.85 1.80 5.84
CA GLN A 56 -7.63 0.87 6.96
C GLN A 56 -6.46 -0.08 6.70
N GLU A 57 -6.34 -0.65 5.50
CA GLU A 57 -5.22 -1.52 5.14
C GLU A 57 -3.87 -0.78 5.24
N VAL A 58 -3.80 0.46 4.75
CA VAL A 58 -2.59 1.28 4.84
C VAL A 58 -2.28 1.65 6.29
N LEU A 59 -3.30 1.98 7.11
CA LEU A 59 -3.14 2.25 8.53
C LEU A 59 -2.59 1.03 9.29
N GLU A 60 -3.15 -0.15 9.06
CA GLU A 60 -2.68 -1.39 9.68
C GLU A 60 -1.22 -1.67 9.33
N ARG A 61 -0.86 -1.57 8.04
CA ARG A 61 0.53 -1.72 7.60
C ARG A 61 1.44 -0.65 8.19
N TYR A 62 0.93 0.57 8.39
CA TYR A 62 1.70 1.68 8.96
C TYR A 62 2.00 1.45 10.44
N TYR A 63 1.03 1.01 11.23
CA TYR A 63 1.26 0.66 12.63
C TYR A 63 2.12 -0.60 12.80
N ALA A 64 2.07 -1.55 11.86
CA ALA A 64 2.92 -2.73 11.89
C ALA A 64 4.42 -2.38 11.79
N VAL A 65 4.79 -1.33 11.04
CA VAL A 65 6.20 -0.94 10.88
C VAL A 65 6.78 -0.19 12.10
N PHE A 66 5.98 0.13 13.12
CA PHE A 66 6.47 0.74 14.36
C PHE A 66 7.26 -0.25 15.23
N LYS A 67 7.08 -1.56 14.99
CA LYS A 67 7.87 -2.60 15.64
C LYS A 67 8.99 -3.02 14.69
N ALA A 68 10.22 -2.58 14.97
CA ALA A 68 11.36 -2.99 14.17
C ALA A 68 11.60 -4.50 14.30
N PRO A 69 12.01 -5.19 13.22
CA PRO A 69 12.29 -6.61 13.28
C PRO A 69 13.67 -6.86 13.90
N HIS A 70 13.97 -8.13 14.14
CA HIS A 70 15.34 -8.55 14.44
C HIS A 70 16.31 -8.16 13.30
N ARG A 71 17.56 -7.82 13.68
CA ARG A 71 18.64 -7.33 12.79
C ARG A 71 18.72 -7.94 11.38
N PRO A 72 18.63 -9.27 11.17
CA PRO A 72 18.77 -9.84 9.81
C PRO A 72 17.72 -9.37 8.80
N LYS A 73 16.58 -8.85 9.25
CA LYS A 73 15.50 -8.35 8.38
C LYS A 73 15.46 -6.82 8.27
N LEU A 74 16.46 -6.11 8.81
CA LEU A 74 16.45 -4.65 8.92
C LEU A 74 16.30 -3.95 7.56
N ASN A 75 17.08 -4.34 6.55
CA ASN A 75 17.02 -3.71 5.22
C ASN A 75 15.64 -3.90 4.55
N ALA A 76 15.04 -5.08 4.72
CA ALA A 76 13.70 -5.35 4.19
C ALA A 76 12.65 -4.50 4.92
N TRP A 77 12.76 -4.37 6.23
CA TRP A 77 11.88 -3.51 7.02
C TRP A 77 12.03 -2.02 6.69
N ILE A 78 13.25 -1.50 6.51
CA ILE A 78 13.46 -0.10 6.10
C ILE A 78 12.74 0.19 4.78
N ARG A 79 12.89 -0.70 3.79
CA ARG A 79 12.18 -0.57 2.49
C ARG A 79 10.67 -0.61 2.67
N SER A 80 10.16 -1.50 3.52
CA SER A 80 8.72 -1.57 3.82
C SER A 80 8.22 -0.31 4.52
N TRP A 81 8.97 0.20 5.51
CA TRP A 81 8.63 1.42 6.24
C TRP A 81 8.55 2.62 5.27
N GLN A 82 9.53 2.78 4.38
CA GLN A 82 9.53 3.85 3.36
C GLN A 82 8.34 3.75 2.41
N LYS A 83 8.02 2.53 1.97
CA LYS A 83 6.88 2.27 1.08
C LYS A 83 5.57 2.65 1.76
N VAL A 84 5.33 2.14 2.97
CA VAL A 84 4.08 2.37 3.69
C VAL A 84 3.94 3.83 4.12
N LEU A 85 5.02 4.51 4.53
CA LEU A 85 4.97 5.95 4.82
C LEU A 85 4.58 6.77 3.58
N THR A 86 5.08 6.39 2.39
CA THR A 86 4.71 7.06 1.14
C THR A 86 3.23 6.87 0.83
N GLU A 87 2.69 5.67 1.02
CA GLU A 87 1.26 5.37 0.84
C GLU A 87 0.40 6.13 1.84
N ALA A 88 0.77 6.12 3.12
CA ALA A 88 0.09 6.83 4.19
C ALA A 88 0.07 8.35 3.97
N ARG A 89 1.15 8.93 3.42
CA ARG A 89 1.22 10.35 3.04
C ARG A 89 0.29 10.70 1.88
N LYS A 90 0.13 9.81 0.91
CA LYS A 90 -0.80 10.02 -0.22
C LYS A 90 -2.26 10.04 0.23
N LEU A 91 -2.57 9.30 1.30
CA LEU A 91 -3.88 9.29 1.96
C LEU A 91 -4.06 10.43 2.98
N ASP A 92 -3.09 11.34 3.07
CA ASP A 92 -3.11 12.47 4.01
C ASP A 92 -3.27 12.10 5.49
N LEU A 93 -2.83 10.90 5.89
CA LEU A 93 -3.05 10.42 7.25
C LEU A 93 -2.42 11.36 8.29
N PRO A 94 -3.12 11.68 9.40
CA PRO A 94 -2.67 12.66 10.38
C PRO A 94 -1.34 12.26 11.06
N ASP A 95 -1.07 10.96 11.15
CA ASP A 95 0.16 10.43 11.74
C ASP A 95 1.39 10.61 10.85
N THR A 96 1.20 11.00 9.59
CA THR A 96 2.30 11.23 8.65
C THR A 96 2.82 12.66 8.62
N LYS A 97 2.20 13.54 9.43
CA LYS A 97 2.48 14.98 9.46
C LYS A 97 3.63 15.34 10.38
N ASN A 98 4.34 16.41 10.02
CA ASN A 98 5.43 17.01 10.81
C ASN A 98 6.49 15.95 11.19
N LEU A 99 6.95 15.99 12.44
CA LEU A 99 7.94 15.08 13.01
C LEU A 99 7.40 13.71 13.43
N ARG A 100 6.09 13.44 13.31
CA ARG A 100 5.50 12.18 13.80
C ARG A 100 6.16 10.95 13.17
N PRO A 101 6.37 10.88 11.83
CA PRO A 101 7.07 9.73 11.22
C PRO A 101 8.51 9.59 11.70
N THR A 102 9.22 10.71 11.86
CA THR A 102 10.62 10.71 12.33
C THR A 102 10.71 10.16 13.75
N ARG A 103 9.83 10.61 14.66
CA ARG A 103 9.75 10.12 16.04
C ARG A 103 9.40 8.64 16.09
N GLN A 104 8.44 8.19 15.29
CA GLN A 104 8.05 6.78 15.22
C GLN A 104 9.19 5.90 14.69
N PHE A 105 9.94 6.39 13.69
CA PHE A 105 11.13 5.68 13.20
C PHE A 105 12.20 5.55 14.27
N LEU A 106 12.53 6.64 14.96
CA LEU A 106 13.50 6.61 16.08
C LEU A 106 13.03 5.67 17.19
N GLN A 107 11.75 5.69 17.54
CA GLN A 107 11.18 4.76 18.52
C GLN A 107 11.34 3.30 18.08
N ALA A 108 11.06 2.97 16.82
CA ALA A 108 11.21 1.62 16.31
C ALA A 108 12.67 1.13 16.36
N VAL A 109 13.62 2.00 15.99
CA VAL A 109 15.06 1.67 15.92
C VAL A 109 15.74 1.68 17.31
N SER A 110 15.09 2.22 18.35
CA SER A 110 15.67 2.32 19.70
C SER A 110 16.12 0.97 20.26
N SER A 111 15.35 -0.08 20.00
CA SER A 111 15.68 -1.46 20.38
C SER A 111 16.90 -2.04 19.66
N ILE A 112 17.29 -1.47 18.52
CA ILE A 112 18.39 -1.94 17.68
C ILE A 112 19.68 -1.17 17.96
N ASN A 113 19.57 0.15 18.09
CA ASN A 113 20.69 1.06 18.35
C ASN A 113 20.25 2.26 19.22
N PRO A 114 20.25 2.10 20.55
CA PRO A 114 19.84 3.15 21.49
C PRO A 114 20.66 4.44 21.36
N SER A 115 21.98 4.34 21.21
CA SER A 115 22.87 5.51 21.13
C SER A 115 22.57 6.39 19.92
N PHE A 116 22.24 5.78 18.77
CA PHE A 116 21.79 6.51 17.59
C PHE A 116 20.47 7.25 17.87
N THR A 117 19.52 6.56 18.50
CA THR A 117 18.18 7.13 18.73
C THR A 117 18.20 8.24 19.77
N ASP A 118 19.00 8.12 20.82
CA ASP A 118 19.12 9.16 21.86
C ASP A 118 19.69 10.45 21.27
N TYR A 119 20.77 10.34 20.49
CA TYR A 119 21.39 11.48 19.82
C TYR A 119 20.40 12.22 18.91
N TRP A 120 19.72 11.49 18.02
CA TRP A 120 18.81 12.10 17.06
C TRP A 120 17.52 12.61 17.70
N THR A 121 17.03 11.96 18.75
CA THR A 121 15.88 12.47 19.52
C THR A 121 16.21 13.80 20.15
N ASN A 122 17.35 13.89 20.85
CA ASN A 122 17.82 15.14 21.45
C ASN A 122 18.00 16.25 20.42
N LYS A 123 18.61 15.92 19.27
CA LYS A 123 18.82 16.89 18.18
C LYS A 123 17.49 17.41 17.61
N VAL A 124 16.54 16.53 17.32
CA VAL A 124 15.23 16.92 16.78
C VAL A 124 14.43 17.76 17.77
N GLU A 125 14.53 17.45 19.08
CA GLU A 125 13.90 18.27 20.10
C GLU A 125 14.55 19.65 20.26
N ASP A 126 15.88 19.72 20.21
CA ASP A 126 16.62 20.97 20.29
C ASP A 126 16.31 21.89 19.10
N GLU A 127 16.36 21.37 17.87
CA GLU A 127 16.00 22.11 16.66
C GLU A 127 14.52 22.57 16.68
N GLY A 128 13.63 21.76 17.26
CA GLY A 128 12.22 22.12 17.48
C GLY A 128 12.02 23.22 18.53
N ARG A 129 12.81 23.22 19.62
CA ARG A 129 12.78 24.28 20.65
C ARG A 129 13.37 25.59 20.13
N ASN A 130 14.42 25.50 19.31
CA ASN A 130 15.16 26.66 18.82
C ASN A 130 14.54 27.29 17.56
N GLY A 131 13.44 26.74 17.04
CA GLY A 131 12.76 27.28 15.85
C GLY A 131 13.57 27.18 14.55
N VAL A 132 14.60 26.33 14.53
CA VAL A 132 15.49 26.09 13.37
C VAL A 132 14.94 24.95 12.47
N ALA A 133 13.85 24.32 12.92
CA ALA A 133 13.12 23.27 12.25
C ALA A 133 12.50 23.71 10.91
N ASN A 134 12.90 23.09 9.79
CA ASN A 134 12.38 23.32 8.43
C ASN A 134 11.54 22.15 7.90
N TRP A 135 10.74 21.50 8.75
CA TRP A 135 9.96 20.30 8.42
C TRP A 135 8.48 20.42 8.74
#